data_AF-A0A2E3DV58-F1
#
_entry.id   AF-A0A2E3DV58-F1
#
_cell.length_a   1.000
_cell.length_b   1.000
_cell.length_c   1.000
_cell.angle_alpha   90.00
_cell.angle_beta   90.00
_cell.angle_gamma   90.00
#
_symmetry.space_group_name_H-M   'P 1'
#
loop_
_entity.id
_entity.type
_entity.pdbx_description
1 polymer ?
#
loop_
_entity_poly.entity_id
_entity_poly.type
_entity_poly.pdbx_seq_one_letter_code
_entity_poly.pdbx_strand_id
1 'polypeptide(L)'
;MKGLLHLSIIIPLLIWIACDDNKVSDNDYNTLHEFVLHSNNRVSSLLMTESEYDIWINEDGFSDPSIRVPLVQDVYERFEDKYDFIFFVLNEESIPENLYYYGKLIGVSNNVQGIGMNEYDYSPDYGSSGKLKAVMQLTGLEFLQTGPALHELAHQWANYALPTHNVNELGMNVTSYPYWGHWGFTGGSSPGQLGGFNQSSLIENGNSSYTVDYFGAFANGGNGVPYNELELYLMGMLPITSVSPFDMFTDITSLAIDESTYDLTFTAARTTYTHSSLEDSLGSRIPSIDNSQKEFKLLVIIITDTPLSDDEWNKADATAEWFSHKGDDGSNLYNFWEATNGIGSIIIEN
;
A
#
# COMPACT_ATOMS: atom_id res chain seq x y z
N MET A 1 -66.58 28.16 48.19
CA MET A 1 -65.22 28.14 48.76
C MET A 1 -64.68 26.71 48.66
N LYS A 2 -63.57 26.56 47.92
CA LYS A 2 -62.61 25.45 47.87
C LYS A 2 -63.12 24.06 47.44
N GLY A 3 -63.07 23.84 46.12
CA GLY A 3 -63.00 22.50 45.53
C GLY A 3 -61.62 21.87 45.77
N LEU A 4 -61.64 20.57 46.02
CA LEU A 4 -60.47 19.70 46.23
C LEU A 4 -59.77 19.48 44.88
N LEU A 5 -58.49 19.82 44.78
CA LEU A 5 -57.64 19.49 43.64
C LEU A 5 -57.25 18.01 43.72
N HIS A 6 -57.65 17.19 42.73
CA HIS A 6 -57.06 15.87 42.51
C HIS A 6 -55.75 16.03 41.76
N LEU A 7 -54.65 15.60 42.39
CA LEU A 7 -53.32 15.53 41.79
C LEU A 7 -53.18 14.16 41.12
N SER A 8 -53.37 14.10 39.80
CA SER A 8 -53.07 12.91 39.01
C SER A 8 -51.57 12.86 38.71
N ILE A 9 -50.87 11.90 39.32
CA ILE A 9 -49.47 11.60 38.99
C ILE A 9 -49.48 10.76 37.71
N ILE A 10 -49.05 11.36 36.60
CA ILE A 10 -48.80 10.66 35.34
C ILE A 10 -47.35 10.16 35.39
N ILE A 11 -47.17 8.85 35.49
CA ILE A 11 -45.87 8.19 35.32
C ILE A 11 -45.64 8.05 33.81
N PRO A 12 -44.60 8.64 33.20
CA PRO A 12 -44.28 8.40 31.81
C PRO A 12 -43.64 7.01 31.70
N LEU A 13 -44.36 6.10 31.04
CA LEU A 13 -43.83 4.80 30.62
C LEU A 13 -42.81 5.06 29.51
N LEU A 14 -41.52 5.09 29.86
CA LEU A 14 -40.41 5.12 28.90
C LEU A 14 -40.36 3.76 28.19
N ILE A 15 -41.01 3.67 27.04
CA ILE A 15 -40.84 2.57 26.10
C ILE A 15 -39.46 2.75 25.48
N TRP A 16 -38.49 1.98 25.97
CA TRP A 16 -37.24 1.75 25.27
C TRP A 16 -37.58 0.93 24.02
N ILE A 17 -37.67 1.59 22.88
CA ILE A 17 -37.53 0.93 21.59
C ILE A 17 -36.04 0.62 21.48
N ALA A 18 -35.68 -0.62 21.75
CA ALA A 18 -34.41 -1.15 21.26
C ALA A 18 -34.45 -1.01 19.73
N CYS A 19 -33.48 -0.32 19.16
CA CYS A 19 -33.20 -0.47 17.73
C CYS A 19 -32.84 -1.93 17.53
N ASP A 20 -33.77 -2.67 16.94
CA ASP A 20 -33.51 -3.97 16.36
C ASP A 20 -32.53 -3.70 15.22
N ASP A 21 -31.29 -4.17 15.35
CA ASP A 21 -30.36 -4.21 14.24
C ASP A 21 -30.99 -5.14 13.21
N ASN A 22 -31.69 -4.56 12.24
CA ASN A 22 -32.09 -5.26 11.03
C ASN A 22 -30.80 -5.77 10.39
N LYS A 23 -30.43 -7.01 10.71
CA LYS A 23 -29.49 -7.79 9.91
C LYS A 23 -30.10 -7.86 8.53
N VAL A 24 -29.64 -6.98 7.65
CA VAL A 24 -29.84 -7.10 6.20
C VAL A 24 -29.40 -8.52 5.86
N SER A 25 -30.34 -9.37 5.47
CA SER A 25 -29.99 -10.72 5.03
C SER A 25 -29.20 -10.59 3.74
N ASP A 26 -28.21 -11.45 3.49
CA ASP A 26 -27.42 -11.41 2.25
C ASP A 26 -28.26 -11.45 0.96
N ASN A 27 -29.55 -11.83 1.05
CA ASN A 27 -30.52 -11.77 -0.05
C ASN A 27 -30.89 -10.36 -0.55
N ASP A 28 -30.49 -9.28 0.12
CA ASP A 28 -30.81 -7.90 -0.30
C ASP A 28 -29.73 -7.29 -1.22
N TYR A 29 -28.55 -7.92 -1.34
CA TYR A 29 -27.49 -7.49 -2.25
C TYR A 29 -27.53 -8.30 -3.55
N ASN A 30 -27.25 -7.64 -4.67
CA ASN A 30 -27.21 -8.28 -5.98
C ASN A 30 -25.78 -8.75 -6.32
N THR A 31 -25.14 -9.45 -5.38
CA THR A 31 -23.76 -9.92 -5.56
C THR A 31 -23.71 -11.23 -6.35
N LEU A 32 -22.62 -11.41 -7.10
CA LEU A 32 -22.27 -12.66 -7.78
C LEU A 32 -21.63 -13.64 -6.81
N HIS A 33 -20.81 -13.14 -5.88
CA HIS A 33 -20.13 -13.95 -4.87
C HIS A 33 -20.82 -13.84 -3.50
N GLU A 34 -20.59 -14.86 -2.67
CA GLU A 34 -20.94 -14.81 -1.25
C GLU A 34 -19.86 -14.02 -0.49
N PHE A 35 -20.31 -13.03 0.28
CA PHE A 35 -19.47 -12.23 1.16
C PHE A 35 -19.78 -12.56 2.62
N VAL A 36 -18.76 -12.97 3.37
CA VAL A 36 -18.89 -13.18 4.82
C VAL A 36 -18.07 -12.11 5.54
N LEU A 37 -18.70 -11.41 6.48
CA LEU A 37 -18.04 -10.36 7.26
C LEU A 37 -17.59 -10.92 8.60
N HIS A 38 -16.33 -10.66 8.96
CA HIS A 38 -15.85 -10.98 10.30
C HIS A 38 -16.56 -10.16 11.37
N SER A 39 -16.77 -10.75 12.54
CA SER A 39 -17.53 -10.12 13.63
C SER A 39 -16.93 -8.81 14.18
N ASN A 40 -15.62 -8.60 13.98
CA ASN A 40 -14.92 -7.37 14.36
C ASN A 40 -15.02 -6.24 13.31
N ASN A 41 -15.74 -6.48 12.19
CA ASN A 41 -16.00 -5.49 11.13
C ASN A 41 -14.74 -4.90 10.45
N ARG A 42 -13.63 -5.64 10.41
CA ARG A 42 -12.37 -5.23 9.73
C ARG A 42 -12.11 -5.97 8.44
N VAL A 43 -12.35 -7.29 8.44
CA VAL A 43 -12.07 -8.15 7.30
C VAL A 43 -13.35 -8.81 6.82
N SER A 44 -13.42 -9.05 5.51
CA SER A 44 -14.45 -9.85 4.87
C SER A 44 -13.80 -10.95 4.05
N SER A 45 -14.55 -11.97 3.66
CA SER A 45 -14.13 -12.96 2.68
C SER A 45 -15.06 -12.90 1.48
N LEU A 46 -14.50 -13.21 0.31
CA LEU A 46 -15.24 -13.42 -0.93
C LEU A 46 -15.01 -14.87 -1.33
N LEU A 47 -16.10 -15.65 -1.36
CA LEU A 47 -16.06 -17.07 -1.70
C LEU A 47 -16.19 -17.25 -3.22
N MET A 48 -15.10 -17.69 -3.86
CA MET A 48 -15.07 -18.10 -5.26
C MET A 48 -15.47 -19.56 -5.40
N THR A 49 -15.91 -19.95 -6.60
CA THR A 49 -15.92 -21.38 -6.94
C THR A 49 -14.49 -21.92 -7.04
N GLU A 50 -14.29 -23.22 -6.81
CA GLU A 50 -12.99 -23.89 -6.98
C GLU A 50 -12.38 -23.55 -8.35
N SER A 51 -13.16 -23.58 -9.43
CA SER A 51 -12.68 -23.24 -10.78
C SER A 51 -12.28 -21.78 -10.96
N GLU A 52 -12.99 -20.83 -10.33
CA GLU A 52 -12.63 -19.41 -10.42
C GLU A 52 -11.37 -19.12 -9.64
N TYR A 53 -11.24 -19.70 -8.44
CA TYR A 53 -10.06 -19.56 -7.61
C TYR A 53 -8.83 -20.18 -8.29
N ASP A 54 -8.99 -21.36 -8.92
CA ASP A 54 -7.90 -22.02 -9.65
C ASP A 54 -7.39 -21.15 -10.82
N ILE A 55 -8.29 -20.49 -11.55
CA ILE A 55 -7.93 -19.48 -12.57
C ILE A 55 -7.24 -18.28 -11.92
N TRP A 56 -7.78 -17.78 -10.80
CA TRP A 56 -7.26 -16.61 -10.11
C TRP A 56 -5.79 -16.77 -9.70
N ILE A 57 -5.43 -17.91 -9.12
CA ILE A 57 -4.07 -18.17 -8.62
C ILE A 57 -3.12 -18.79 -9.66
N ASN A 58 -3.63 -19.55 -10.64
CA ASN A 58 -2.77 -20.21 -11.63
C ASN A 58 -2.58 -19.43 -12.93
N GLU A 59 -3.50 -18.53 -13.26
CA GLU A 59 -3.45 -17.72 -14.48
C GLU A 59 -3.23 -16.22 -14.19
N ASP A 60 -2.90 -15.86 -12.95
CA ASP A 60 -2.75 -14.47 -12.49
C ASP A 60 -4.00 -13.61 -12.79
N GLY A 61 -5.15 -14.11 -12.36
CA GLY A 61 -6.46 -13.47 -12.59
C GLY A 61 -6.53 -12.05 -12.05
N PHE A 62 -5.78 -11.74 -10.98
CA PHE A 62 -5.67 -10.36 -10.49
C PHE A 62 -5.04 -9.42 -11.52
N SER A 63 -4.13 -9.87 -12.39
CA SER A 63 -3.52 -9.00 -13.41
C SER A 63 -4.42 -8.80 -14.62
N ASP A 64 -5.29 -9.75 -14.92
CA ASP A 64 -6.23 -9.66 -16.04
C ASP A 64 -7.38 -8.69 -15.70
N PRO A 65 -7.48 -7.53 -16.37
CA PRO A 65 -8.58 -6.59 -16.11
C PRO A 65 -9.97 -7.17 -16.43
N SER A 66 -10.07 -8.17 -17.32
CA SER A 66 -11.35 -8.83 -17.63
C SER A 66 -11.86 -9.71 -16.50
N ILE A 67 -11.01 -10.07 -15.53
CA ILE A 67 -11.34 -10.84 -14.34
C ILE A 67 -11.41 -9.92 -13.11
N ARG A 68 -10.36 -9.12 -12.88
CA ARG A 68 -10.26 -8.22 -11.71
C ARG A 68 -11.36 -7.15 -11.66
N VAL A 69 -11.68 -6.50 -12.78
CA VAL A 69 -12.62 -5.38 -12.78
C VAL A 69 -14.04 -5.84 -12.42
N PRO A 70 -14.60 -6.90 -13.03
CA PRO A 70 -15.89 -7.45 -12.59
C PRO A 70 -15.93 -7.87 -11.12
N LEU A 71 -14.82 -8.42 -10.59
CA LEU A 71 -14.75 -8.78 -9.17
C LEU A 71 -14.89 -7.55 -8.27
N VAL A 72 -14.22 -6.44 -8.59
CA VAL A 72 -14.31 -5.20 -7.80
C VAL A 72 -15.69 -4.53 -7.97
N GLN A 73 -16.30 -4.63 -9.15
CA GLN A 73 -17.69 -4.18 -9.34
C GLN A 73 -18.63 -4.95 -8.40
N ASP A 74 -18.46 -6.26 -8.28
CA ASP A 74 -19.23 -7.09 -7.36
C ASP A 74 -19.01 -6.72 -5.88
N VAL A 75 -17.78 -6.35 -5.51
CA VAL A 75 -17.48 -5.78 -4.19
C VAL A 75 -18.33 -4.53 -3.94
N TYR A 76 -18.48 -3.63 -4.90
CA TYR A 76 -19.31 -2.43 -4.72
C TYR A 76 -20.83 -2.68 -4.76
N GLU A 77 -21.29 -3.85 -5.21
CA GLU A 77 -22.68 -4.27 -4.98
C GLU A 77 -22.93 -4.59 -3.49
N ARG A 78 -21.89 -4.94 -2.73
CA ARG A 78 -21.98 -5.31 -1.31
C ARG A 78 -21.59 -4.19 -0.34
N PHE A 79 -20.61 -3.38 -0.72
CA PHE A 79 -19.95 -2.41 0.15
C PHE A 79 -20.12 -0.98 -0.37
N GLU A 80 -20.18 -0.01 0.54
CA GLU A 80 -20.29 1.40 0.17
C GLU A 80 -19.04 1.91 -0.58
N ASP A 81 -19.23 2.86 -1.50
CA ASP A 81 -18.14 3.57 -2.19
C ASP A 81 -17.49 4.61 -1.27
N LYS A 82 -16.73 4.12 -0.28
CA LYS A 82 -16.03 4.94 0.73
C LYS A 82 -14.53 4.64 0.84
N TYR A 83 -14.03 3.65 0.10
CA TYR A 83 -12.67 3.13 0.25
C TYR A 83 -11.68 3.82 -0.69
N ASP A 84 -10.52 4.19 -0.15
CA ASP A 84 -9.39 4.64 -0.96
C ASP A 84 -8.68 3.44 -1.59
N PHE A 85 -8.69 2.30 -0.89
CA PHE A 85 -8.03 1.07 -1.32
C PHE A 85 -8.89 -0.16 -1.05
N ILE A 86 -8.80 -1.16 -1.94
CA ILE A 86 -9.32 -2.52 -1.71
C ILE A 86 -8.16 -3.50 -1.82
N PHE A 87 -7.89 -4.24 -0.75
CA PHE A 87 -6.86 -5.28 -0.74
C PHE A 87 -7.51 -6.66 -0.79
N PHE A 88 -7.17 -7.42 -1.82
CA PHE A 88 -7.45 -8.84 -1.94
C PHE A 88 -6.28 -9.62 -1.34
N VAL A 89 -6.55 -10.41 -0.32
CA VAL A 89 -5.55 -11.26 0.34
C VAL A 89 -5.91 -12.71 0.05
N LEU A 90 -5.00 -13.48 -0.53
CA LEU A 90 -5.27 -14.90 -0.81
C LEU A 90 -5.28 -15.70 0.49
N ASN A 91 -6.20 -16.66 0.61
CA ASN A 91 -6.20 -17.65 1.69
C ASN A 91 -5.12 -18.73 1.48
N GLU A 92 -3.86 -18.31 1.37
CA GLU A 92 -2.71 -19.17 1.09
C GLU A 92 -1.64 -19.00 2.18
N GLU A 93 -0.97 -20.07 2.56
CA GLU A 93 0.14 -19.99 3.54
C GLU A 93 1.38 -19.30 2.94
N SER A 94 1.55 -19.39 1.63
CA SER A 94 2.66 -18.83 0.89
C SER A 94 2.26 -18.52 -0.54
N ILE A 95 3.10 -17.77 -1.26
CA ILE A 95 2.90 -17.46 -2.67
C ILE A 95 2.56 -18.74 -3.50
N PRO A 96 1.42 -18.76 -4.22
CA PRO A 96 1.09 -19.83 -5.16
C PRO A 96 2.17 -20.01 -6.22
N GLU A 97 2.38 -21.25 -6.67
CA GLU A 97 3.49 -21.63 -7.59
C GLU A 97 3.54 -20.79 -8.88
N ASN A 98 2.39 -20.40 -9.40
CA ASN A 98 2.26 -19.70 -10.68
C ASN A 98 2.15 -18.17 -10.55
N LEU A 99 2.18 -17.62 -9.33
CA LEU A 99 2.29 -16.18 -9.09
C LEU A 99 3.75 -15.81 -8.85
N TYR A 100 4.26 -14.85 -9.61
CA TYR A 100 5.68 -14.42 -9.55
C TYR A 100 5.87 -13.12 -8.75
N TYR A 101 4.96 -12.82 -7.82
CA TYR A 101 4.97 -11.63 -6.98
C TYR A 101 4.35 -11.92 -5.59
N TYR A 102 4.91 -11.33 -4.55
CA TYR A 102 4.38 -11.42 -3.18
C TYR A 102 3.20 -10.47 -2.95
N GLY A 103 3.21 -9.34 -3.64
CA GLY A 103 2.12 -8.40 -3.71
C GLY A 103 2.14 -7.66 -5.05
N LYS A 104 1.02 -7.05 -5.41
CA LYS A 104 0.89 -6.25 -6.62
C LYS A 104 -0.17 -5.19 -6.41
N LEU A 105 0.18 -3.92 -6.60
CA LEU A 105 -0.78 -2.82 -6.66
C LEU A 105 -1.13 -2.45 -8.11
N ILE A 106 -2.41 -2.18 -8.35
CA ILE A 106 -2.92 -1.63 -9.61
C ILE A 106 -3.61 -0.29 -9.31
N GLY A 107 -3.02 0.78 -9.83
CA GLY A 107 -3.59 2.13 -9.76
C GLY A 107 -4.92 2.20 -10.52
N VAL A 108 -5.91 2.82 -9.89
CA VAL A 108 -7.27 3.04 -10.41
C VAL A 108 -7.51 4.52 -10.68
N SER A 109 -7.07 5.39 -9.76
CA SER A 109 -7.12 6.84 -9.96
C SER A 109 -5.90 7.54 -9.37
N ASN A 110 -5.53 8.65 -9.97
CA ASN A 110 -4.55 9.58 -9.45
C ASN A 110 -4.98 11.03 -9.76
N ASN A 111 -5.09 11.83 -8.71
CA ASN A 111 -5.31 13.28 -8.81
C ASN A 111 -4.16 14.08 -8.18
N VAL A 112 -3.00 13.44 -7.99
CA VAL A 112 -1.81 14.06 -7.42
C VAL A 112 -0.87 14.47 -8.55
N GLN A 113 -0.51 15.75 -8.57
CA GLN A 113 0.47 16.34 -9.48
C GLN A 113 1.82 16.47 -8.77
N GLY A 114 2.89 16.65 -9.55
CA GLY A 114 4.24 16.85 -9.00
C GLY A 114 4.91 15.57 -8.46
N ILE A 115 4.42 14.40 -8.87
CA ILE A 115 4.95 13.08 -8.46
C ILE A 115 5.39 12.20 -9.64
N GLY A 116 5.52 12.79 -10.84
CA GLY A 116 5.93 12.05 -12.04
C GLY A 116 4.84 11.22 -12.72
N MET A 117 3.60 11.31 -12.23
CA MET A 117 2.45 10.64 -12.83
C MET A 117 1.48 11.66 -13.43
N ASN A 118 0.78 11.23 -14.48
CA ASN A 118 -0.36 11.97 -15.01
C ASN A 118 -1.57 11.83 -14.07
N GLU A 119 -2.47 12.78 -14.14
CA GLU A 119 -3.80 12.64 -13.54
C GLU A 119 -4.67 11.72 -14.41
N TYR A 120 -5.39 10.81 -13.76
CA TYR A 120 -6.32 9.88 -14.41
C TYR A 120 -7.38 9.40 -13.42
N ASP A 121 -8.51 8.93 -13.94
CA ASP A 121 -9.57 8.34 -13.12
C ASP A 121 -10.28 7.23 -13.90
N TYR A 122 -9.98 5.99 -13.53
CA TYR A 122 -10.66 4.78 -14.01
C TYR A 122 -11.63 4.23 -12.96
N SER A 123 -11.86 4.92 -11.84
CA SER A 123 -12.74 4.41 -10.78
C SER A 123 -14.15 4.05 -11.27
N PRO A 124 -14.77 4.77 -12.24
CA PRO A 124 -16.09 4.38 -12.74
C PRO A 124 -16.10 3.00 -13.40
N ASP A 125 -14.98 2.57 -14.01
CA ASP A 125 -14.86 1.23 -14.60
C ASP A 125 -14.92 0.15 -13.52
N TYR A 126 -14.46 0.45 -12.31
CA TYR A 126 -14.47 -0.45 -11.15
C TYR A 126 -15.77 -0.36 -10.33
N GLY A 127 -16.72 0.52 -10.66
CA GLY A 127 -17.94 0.75 -9.88
C GLY A 127 -17.83 1.81 -8.78
N SER A 128 -16.68 2.49 -8.65
CA SER A 128 -16.47 3.58 -7.70
C SER A 128 -16.76 4.95 -8.33
N SER A 129 -17.34 5.88 -7.56
CA SER A 129 -17.66 7.26 -7.95
C SER A 129 -16.54 8.25 -7.64
N GLY A 130 -15.28 7.83 -7.80
CA GLY A 130 -14.08 8.66 -7.67
C GLY A 130 -13.33 8.52 -6.35
N LYS A 131 -13.66 7.50 -5.52
CA LYS A 131 -12.99 7.25 -4.24
C LYS A 131 -11.80 6.32 -4.37
N LEU A 132 -11.95 5.25 -5.16
CA LEU A 132 -10.95 4.21 -5.28
C LEU A 132 -9.67 4.72 -5.96
N LYS A 133 -8.56 4.70 -5.21
CA LYS A 133 -7.22 5.06 -5.69
C LYS A 133 -6.52 3.87 -6.31
N ALA A 134 -6.58 2.71 -5.66
CA ALA A 134 -5.96 1.50 -6.16
C ALA A 134 -6.60 0.23 -5.58
N VAL A 135 -6.35 -0.89 -6.25
CA VAL A 135 -6.60 -2.23 -5.73
C VAL A 135 -5.29 -2.98 -5.62
N MET A 136 -5.17 -3.85 -4.63
CA MET A 136 -3.94 -4.61 -4.36
C MET A 136 -4.25 -6.09 -4.18
N GLN A 137 -3.35 -6.96 -4.64
CA GLN A 137 -3.31 -8.36 -4.21
C GLN A 137 -2.11 -8.60 -3.30
N LEU A 138 -2.33 -9.36 -2.22
CA LEU A 138 -1.30 -9.98 -1.39
C LEU A 138 -1.46 -11.50 -1.47
N THR A 139 -0.39 -12.21 -1.81
CA THR A 139 -0.48 -13.63 -2.22
C THR A 139 -0.42 -14.64 -1.07
N GLY A 140 -0.59 -14.19 0.17
CA GLY A 140 -0.67 -15.06 1.33
C GLY A 140 -1.47 -14.41 2.47
N LEU A 141 -2.11 -15.23 3.30
CA LEU A 141 -3.10 -14.80 4.29
C LEU A 141 -2.56 -13.77 5.29
N GLU A 142 -1.29 -13.91 5.65
CA GLU A 142 -0.63 -13.06 6.64
C GLU A 142 0.24 -11.95 6.00
N PHE A 143 0.25 -11.83 4.66
CA PHE A 143 1.13 -10.91 3.93
C PHE A 143 0.76 -9.43 4.08
N LEU A 144 -0.41 -9.12 4.65
CA LEU A 144 -0.70 -7.77 5.10
C LEU A 144 0.29 -7.32 6.20
N GLN A 145 0.72 -8.26 7.04
CA GLN A 145 1.72 -8.02 8.07
C GLN A 145 3.14 -8.42 7.64
N THR A 146 3.31 -9.64 7.13
CA THR A 146 4.64 -10.23 6.87
C THR A 146 5.12 -10.07 5.43
N GLY A 147 4.26 -9.57 4.56
CA GLY A 147 4.52 -9.38 3.14
C GLY A 147 4.86 -7.92 2.79
N PRO A 148 4.75 -7.57 1.50
CA PRO A 148 5.18 -6.28 0.97
C PRO A 148 4.07 -5.22 0.99
N ALA A 149 3.11 -5.23 1.93
CA ALA A 149 1.95 -4.32 1.88
C ALA A 149 2.34 -2.84 1.80
N LEU A 150 3.34 -2.39 2.57
CA LEU A 150 3.86 -1.03 2.51
C LEU A 150 4.58 -0.72 1.19
N HIS A 151 5.30 -1.70 0.64
CA HIS A 151 6.00 -1.58 -0.64
C HIS A 151 4.99 -1.39 -1.77
N GLU A 152 3.99 -2.26 -1.81
CA GLU A 152 2.95 -2.20 -2.83
C GLU A 152 2.17 -0.89 -2.73
N LEU A 153 1.85 -0.45 -1.51
CA LEU A 153 1.15 0.82 -1.30
C LEU A 153 1.98 2.05 -1.73
N ALA A 154 3.31 1.96 -1.68
CA ALA A 154 4.21 3.02 -2.16
C ALA A 154 4.02 3.32 -3.66
N HIS A 155 3.68 2.30 -4.45
CA HIS A 155 3.43 2.43 -5.90
C HIS A 155 2.25 3.33 -6.24
N GLN A 156 1.38 3.68 -5.27
CA GLN A 156 0.36 4.71 -5.51
C GLN A 156 0.96 6.11 -5.71
N TRP A 157 2.20 6.36 -5.28
CA TRP A 157 2.83 7.69 -5.33
C TRP A 157 4.25 7.72 -5.91
N ALA A 158 5.00 6.62 -5.86
CA ALA A 158 6.42 6.58 -6.21
C ALA A 158 6.80 5.26 -6.91
N ASN A 159 7.95 5.11 -7.60
CA ASN A 159 8.81 6.14 -8.19
C ASN A 159 8.53 6.21 -9.70
N TYR A 160 7.75 7.21 -10.11
CA TYR A 160 7.51 7.53 -11.53
C TYR A 160 8.09 8.89 -11.92
N ALA A 161 8.73 9.57 -10.97
CA ALA A 161 9.22 10.93 -11.09
C ALA A 161 10.65 11.02 -11.60
N LEU A 162 11.53 10.14 -11.12
CA LEU A 162 12.95 10.34 -11.25
C LEU A 162 13.62 9.18 -12.01
N PRO A 163 14.38 9.46 -13.09
CA PRO A 163 14.97 8.44 -13.94
C PRO A 163 16.22 7.85 -13.27
N THR A 164 16.04 6.74 -12.55
CA THR A 164 17.13 5.91 -12.01
C THR A 164 17.45 4.75 -12.96
N HIS A 165 18.55 4.06 -12.71
CA HIS A 165 18.96 2.87 -13.45
C HIS A 165 19.13 1.66 -12.54
N ASN A 166 19.13 0.47 -13.14
CA ASN A 166 19.50 -0.78 -12.49
C ASN A 166 20.44 -1.62 -13.38
N VAL A 167 21.02 -2.68 -12.83
CA VAL A 167 21.88 -3.67 -13.52
C VAL A 167 21.46 -5.08 -13.15
N ASN A 168 21.68 -6.05 -14.05
CA ASN A 168 21.28 -7.45 -13.84
C ASN A 168 22.39 -8.33 -13.23
N GLU A 169 23.63 -7.85 -13.19
CA GLU A 169 24.78 -8.65 -12.80
C GLU A 169 25.91 -7.81 -12.21
N LEU A 170 26.78 -8.48 -11.45
CA LEU A 170 28.05 -7.94 -10.98
C LEU A 170 29.11 -8.02 -12.09
N GLY A 171 30.10 -7.14 -12.05
CA GLY A 171 31.28 -7.20 -12.89
C GLY A 171 31.69 -5.86 -13.50
N MET A 172 32.58 -5.94 -14.49
CA MET A 172 33.07 -4.82 -15.27
C MET A 172 32.40 -4.78 -16.64
N ASN A 173 32.21 -3.58 -17.20
CA ASN A 173 31.54 -3.33 -18.48
C ASN A 173 30.07 -3.80 -18.49
N VAL A 174 29.40 -3.72 -17.33
CA VAL A 174 27.95 -3.93 -17.27
C VAL A 174 27.25 -2.78 -18.00
N THR A 175 26.05 -3.05 -18.50
CA THR A 175 25.20 -2.03 -19.12
C THR A 175 23.96 -1.87 -18.28
N SER A 176 23.83 -0.71 -17.64
CA SER A 176 22.61 -0.34 -16.93
C SER A 176 21.45 -0.01 -17.85
N TYR A 177 20.23 -0.05 -17.32
CA TYR A 177 19.00 0.28 -18.03
C TYR A 177 18.09 1.17 -17.17
N PRO A 178 17.23 2.00 -17.78
CA PRO A 178 16.25 2.80 -17.06
C PRO A 178 15.34 1.92 -16.19
N TYR A 179 15.09 2.37 -14.97
CA TYR A 179 14.34 1.61 -13.98
C TYR A 179 13.25 2.50 -13.38
N TRP A 180 12.02 1.98 -13.38
CA TRP A 180 10.80 2.71 -13.03
C TRP A 180 9.99 1.92 -12.02
N GLY A 181 9.18 2.61 -11.21
CA GLY A 181 8.48 2.01 -10.08
C GLY A 181 9.39 1.78 -8.86
N HIS A 182 10.71 1.87 -9.02
CA HIS A 182 11.68 1.62 -7.96
C HIS A 182 12.79 2.66 -7.94
N TRP A 183 13.56 2.70 -6.85
CA TRP A 183 14.62 3.67 -6.66
C TRP A 183 15.95 3.26 -7.29
N GLY A 184 16.16 1.98 -7.63
CA GLY A 184 17.40 1.55 -8.28
C GLY A 184 18.62 2.02 -7.47
N PHE A 185 19.62 2.57 -8.16
CA PHE A 185 20.80 3.17 -7.52
C PHE A 185 20.52 4.64 -7.15
N THR A 186 19.71 4.83 -6.13
CA THR A 186 19.36 6.16 -5.59
C THR A 186 19.61 6.20 -4.09
N GLY A 187 20.26 7.26 -3.63
CA GLY A 187 20.42 7.56 -2.21
C GLY A 187 19.13 8.14 -1.63
N GLY A 188 18.92 7.91 -0.34
CA GLY A 188 17.83 8.50 0.42
C GLY A 188 18.23 8.74 1.87
N SER A 189 17.34 9.36 2.64
CA SER A 189 17.52 9.52 4.10
C SER A 189 17.68 8.19 4.83
N SER A 190 17.12 7.13 4.23
CA SER A 190 17.26 5.72 4.58
C SER A 190 16.99 4.87 3.33
N PRO A 191 17.35 3.58 3.33
CA PRO A 191 16.76 2.64 2.38
C PRO A 191 15.23 2.70 2.51
N GLY A 192 14.53 2.84 1.38
CA GLY A 192 13.07 3.01 1.35
C GLY A 192 12.33 1.74 0.97
N GLN A 193 11.01 1.85 0.92
CA GLN A 193 10.12 0.77 0.48
C GLN A 193 10.46 0.29 -0.93
N LEU A 194 10.72 1.22 -1.85
CA LEU A 194 10.95 0.92 -3.26
C LEU A 194 12.45 0.76 -3.62
N GLY A 195 13.29 0.46 -2.63
CA GLY A 195 14.72 0.24 -2.82
C GLY A 195 15.57 1.46 -2.49
N GLY A 196 16.77 1.51 -3.08
CA GLY A 196 17.75 2.58 -2.85
C GLY A 196 18.54 2.39 -1.55
N PHE A 197 19.55 3.24 -1.37
CA PHE A 197 20.56 3.10 -0.32
C PHE A 197 20.56 4.30 0.65
N ASN A 198 21.23 4.13 1.79
CA ASN A 198 21.40 5.22 2.76
C ASN A 198 22.41 6.25 2.23
N GLN A 199 21.97 7.47 1.90
CA GLN A 199 22.82 8.54 1.38
C GLN A 199 24.05 8.82 2.25
N SER A 200 23.94 8.63 3.57
CA SER A 200 25.05 8.87 4.50
C SER A 200 26.18 7.84 4.40
N SER A 201 25.96 6.67 3.77
CA SER A 201 27.00 5.68 3.49
C SER A 201 27.80 5.96 2.22
N LEU A 202 27.42 6.98 1.43
CA LEU A 202 28.07 7.25 0.14
C LEU A 202 29.51 7.73 0.34
N ILE A 203 30.44 6.95 -0.23
CA ILE A 203 31.86 7.28 -0.32
C ILE A 203 32.20 7.51 -1.79
N GLU A 204 32.77 8.67 -2.11
CA GLU A 204 33.28 8.97 -3.44
C GLU A 204 34.77 8.61 -3.53
N ASN A 205 35.09 7.60 -4.36
CA ASN A 205 36.45 7.08 -4.54
C ASN A 205 37.25 7.83 -5.61
N GLY A 206 36.60 8.78 -6.31
CA GLY A 206 37.11 9.44 -7.52
C GLY A 206 36.88 8.61 -8.79
N ASN A 207 37.13 9.20 -9.95
CA ASN A 207 36.93 8.59 -11.27
C ASN A 207 35.51 8.01 -11.47
N SER A 208 34.49 8.71 -10.96
CA SER A 208 33.09 8.26 -11.00
C SER A 208 32.83 6.92 -10.30
N SER A 209 33.71 6.49 -9.39
CA SER A 209 33.52 5.31 -8.55
C SER A 209 32.98 5.71 -7.18
N TYR A 210 31.99 4.94 -6.72
CA TYR A 210 31.28 5.16 -5.47
C TYR A 210 31.18 3.85 -4.69
N THR A 211 31.22 3.94 -3.36
CA THR A 211 30.94 2.83 -2.45
C THR A 211 29.80 3.21 -1.52
N VAL A 212 28.88 2.27 -1.28
CA VAL A 212 27.71 2.43 -0.39
C VAL A 212 27.48 1.14 0.40
N ASP A 213 26.75 1.24 1.52
CA ASP A 213 26.26 0.05 2.22
C ASP A 213 25.38 -0.81 1.30
N TYR A 214 25.24 -2.09 1.62
CA TYR A 214 24.34 -2.97 0.90
C TYR A 214 22.90 -2.42 0.83
N PHE A 215 22.27 -2.57 -0.33
CA PHE A 215 20.86 -2.24 -0.53
C PHE A 215 20.24 -3.09 -1.63
N GLY A 216 18.91 -3.16 -1.65
CA GLY A 216 18.16 -3.70 -2.78
C GLY A 216 17.74 -2.60 -3.76
N ALA A 217 18.09 -2.75 -5.03
CA ALA A 217 17.66 -1.81 -6.07
C ALA A 217 16.13 -1.81 -6.28
N PHE A 218 15.47 -2.95 -6.02
CA PHE A 218 14.02 -3.13 -6.13
C PHE A 218 13.29 -2.86 -4.81
N ALA A 219 13.75 -3.42 -3.69
CA ALA A 219 13.11 -3.27 -2.39
C ALA A 219 14.10 -3.56 -1.26
N ASN A 220 13.81 -3.07 -0.05
CA ASN A 220 14.65 -3.28 1.13
C ASN A 220 13.98 -4.11 2.24
N GLY A 221 12.94 -4.91 1.93
CA GLY A 221 12.36 -5.86 2.87
C GLY A 221 10.87 -5.69 3.18
N GLY A 222 10.09 -5.03 2.30
CA GLY A 222 8.64 -4.87 2.47
C GLY A 222 8.33 -4.15 3.78
N ASN A 223 7.44 -4.72 4.60
CA ASN A 223 7.09 -4.13 5.89
C ASN A 223 8.25 -4.05 6.91
N GLY A 224 9.46 -4.55 6.59
CA GLY A 224 10.64 -4.47 7.45
C GLY A 224 11.37 -3.11 7.45
N VAL A 225 10.96 -2.16 6.61
CA VAL A 225 11.53 -0.80 6.57
C VAL A 225 10.43 0.27 6.59
N PRO A 226 10.67 1.50 7.08
CA PRO A 226 9.71 2.59 6.95
C PRO A 226 9.81 3.26 5.56
N TYR A 227 8.92 4.22 5.29
CA TYR A 227 9.09 5.10 4.13
C TYR A 227 10.21 6.12 4.40
N ASN A 228 11.03 6.40 3.38
CA ASN A 228 12.06 7.43 3.48
C ASN A 228 11.49 8.86 3.25
N GLU A 229 12.31 9.90 3.45
CA GLU A 229 11.87 11.30 3.32
C GLU A 229 11.27 11.62 1.93
N LEU A 230 11.85 11.08 0.86
CA LEU A 230 11.38 11.30 -0.52
C LEU A 230 10.05 10.60 -0.77
N GLU A 231 9.92 9.34 -0.35
CA GLU A 231 8.67 8.58 -0.42
C GLU A 231 7.57 9.30 0.35
N LEU A 232 7.86 9.75 1.57
CA LEU A 232 6.91 10.50 2.39
C LEU A 232 6.53 11.85 1.77
N TYR A 233 7.46 12.56 1.13
CA TYR A 233 7.13 13.77 0.38
C TYR A 233 6.17 13.47 -0.78
N LEU A 234 6.43 12.42 -1.56
CA LEU A 234 5.58 12.03 -2.70
C LEU A 234 4.19 11.57 -2.25
N MET A 235 4.10 10.85 -1.11
CA MET A 235 2.84 10.53 -0.43
C MET A 235 2.14 11.77 0.14
N GLY A 236 2.85 12.89 0.27
CA GLY A 236 2.36 14.16 0.81
C GLY A 236 2.54 14.32 2.29
N MET A 237 3.13 13.35 2.98
CA MET A 237 3.33 13.30 4.42
C MET A 237 4.39 14.29 4.92
N LEU A 238 5.36 14.64 4.08
CA LEU A 238 6.38 15.63 4.40
C LEU A 238 6.38 16.82 3.43
N PRO A 239 6.74 18.04 3.88
CA PRO A 239 7.01 19.14 2.98
C PRO A 239 8.33 18.91 2.25
N ILE A 240 8.52 19.53 1.08
CA ILE A 240 9.78 19.40 0.34
C ILE A 240 11.00 19.82 1.17
N THR A 241 10.84 20.78 2.09
CA THR A 241 11.93 21.25 2.96
C THR A 241 12.44 20.21 3.96
N SER A 242 11.74 19.08 4.09
CA SER A 242 12.16 17.93 4.90
C SER A 242 12.88 16.86 4.08
N VAL A 243 13.02 17.02 2.76
CA VAL A 243 13.69 16.05 1.89
C VAL A 243 15.16 16.41 1.76
N SER A 244 16.02 15.71 2.49
CA SER A 244 17.47 15.92 2.41
C SER A 244 17.98 15.78 0.97
N PRO A 245 18.96 16.58 0.51
CA PRO A 245 19.58 16.39 -0.78
C PRO A 245 20.11 14.96 -0.94
N PHE A 246 19.90 14.37 -2.11
CA PHE A 246 20.23 12.98 -2.38
C PHE A 246 20.82 12.82 -3.79
N ASP A 247 21.48 11.69 -4.02
CA ASP A 247 22.14 11.38 -5.28
C ASP A 247 21.45 10.24 -6.01
N MET A 248 21.37 10.37 -7.33
CA MET A 248 20.92 9.32 -8.23
C MET A 248 22.02 8.94 -9.21
N PHE A 249 22.05 7.67 -9.56
CA PHE A 249 23.09 7.13 -10.43
C PHE A 249 22.49 6.48 -11.68
N THR A 250 23.04 6.88 -12.83
CA THR A 250 22.72 6.34 -14.16
C THR A 250 24.00 5.86 -14.83
N ASP A 251 23.88 5.24 -16.01
CA ASP A 251 25.05 4.82 -16.80
C ASP A 251 26.06 3.98 -15.99
N ILE A 252 25.54 3.03 -15.20
CA ILE A 252 26.37 2.15 -14.37
C ILE A 252 27.14 1.21 -15.30
N THR A 253 28.47 1.20 -15.14
CA THR A 253 29.42 0.45 -16.00
C THR A 253 30.22 -0.60 -15.23
N SER A 254 30.18 -0.56 -13.90
CA SER A 254 30.70 -1.63 -13.05
C SER A 254 29.88 -1.74 -11.77
N LEU A 255 29.80 -2.95 -11.22
CA LEU A 255 29.25 -3.22 -9.89
C LEU A 255 30.01 -4.38 -9.25
N ALA A 256 30.49 -4.18 -8.03
CA ALA A 256 31.16 -5.19 -7.23
C ALA A 256 30.59 -5.17 -5.81
N ILE A 257 30.62 -6.31 -5.15
CA ILE A 257 30.28 -6.47 -3.73
C ILE A 257 31.53 -6.88 -2.96
N ASP A 258 31.79 -6.23 -1.83
CA ASP A 258 32.80 -6.70 -0.89
C ASP A 258 32.25 -7.91 -0.12
N GLU A 259 32.91 -9.06 -0.21
CA GLU A 259 32.41 -10.30 0.43
C GLU A 259 32.44 -10.27 1.97
N SER A 260 33.16 -9.31 2.56
CA SER A 260 33.32 -9.20 4.02
C SER A 260 32.39 -8.16 4.65
N THR A 261 32.17 -7.03 3.99
CA THR A 261 31.29 -5.96 4.48
C THR A 261 29.93 -5.94 3.81
N TYR A 262 29.79 -6.59 2.65
CA TYR A 262 28.65 -6.51 1.73
C TYR A 262 28.45 -5.13 1.07
N ASP A 263 29.41 -4.22 1.22
CA ASP A 263 29.37 -2.91 0.58
C ASP A 263 29.38 -3.06 -0.94
N LEU A 264 28.62 -2.20 -1.61
CA LEU A 264 28.53 -2.16 -3.06
C LEU A 264 29.43 -1.05 -3.59
N THR A 265 30.34 -1.40 -4.51
CA THR A 265 31.17 -0.44 -5.22
C THR A 265 30.82 -0.44 -6.71
N PHE A 266 30.54 0.72 -7.28
CA PHE A 266 30.10 0.85 -8.66
C PHE A 266 30.69 2.08 -9.35
N THR A 267 30.72 2.07 -10.68
CA THR A 267 31.09 3.21 -11.52
C THR A 267 29.87 3.69 -12.29
N ALA A 268 29.50 4.97 -12.15
CA ALA A 268 28.26 5.51 -12.71
C ALA A 268 28.32 7.04 -12.95
N ALA A 269 27.38 7.57 -13.73
CA ALA A 269 27.10 8.99 -13.76
C ALA A 269 26.25 9.38 -12.54
N ARG A 270 26.57 10.50 -11.90
CA ARG A 270 25.89 10.99 -10.68
C ARG A 270 25.10 12.25 -10.99
N THR A 271 23.88 12.33 -10.48
CA THR A 271 23.05 13.54 -10.44
C THR A 271 22.61 13.80 -9.01
N THR A 272 22.87 15.00 -8.49
CA THR A 272 22.41 15.39 -7.15
C THR A 272 21.08 16.15 -7.25
N TYR A 273 20.10 15.73 -6.46
CA TYR A 273 18.81 16.38 -6.32
C TYR A 273 18.77 17.19 -5.02
N THR A 274 18.34 18.45 -5.15
CA THR A 274 18.03 19.37 -4.06
C THR A 274 16.54 19.70 -4.10
N HIS A 275 16.01 20.40 -3.09
CA HIS A 275 14.62 20.87 -3.13
C HIS A 275 14.31 21.62 -4.43
N SER A 276 15.17 22.57 -4.82
CA SER A 276 14.97 23.39 -6.02
C SER A 276 14.97 22.54 -7.29
N SER A 277 15.96 21.66 -7.45
CA SER A 277 16.04 20.86 -8.68
C SER A 277 14.93 19.82 -8.78
N LEU A 278 14.42 19.33 -7.64
CA LEU A 278 13.27 18.43 -7.61
C LEU A 278 11.98 19.17 -8.02
N GLU A 279 11.72 20.35 -7.48
CA GLU A 279 10.60 21.21 -7.88
C GLU A 279 10.71 21.68 -9.34
N ASP A 280 11.91 22.05 -9.79
CA ASP A 280 12.14 22.42 -11.20
C ASP A 280 11.85 21.24 -12.15
N SER A 281 12.08 20.01 -11.69
CA SER A 281 11.88 18.79 -12.50
C SER A 281 10.43 18.32 -12.50
N LEU A 282 9.75 18.35 -11.35
CA LEU A 282 8.43 17.75 -11.17
C LEU A 282 7.30 18.78 -11.12
N GLY A 283 7.61 20.04 -10.84
CA GLY A 283 6.67 21.02 -10.32
C GLY A 283 6.38 20.80 -8.83
N SER A 284 5.62 21.72 -8.25
CA SER A 284 5.14 21.56 -6.87
C SER A 284 4.16 20.39 -6.77
N ARG A 285 4.24 19.64 -5.67
CA ARG A 285 3.25 18.60 -5.37
C ARG A 285 1.88 19.23 -5.06
N ILE A 286 0.85 18.77 -5.76
CA ILE A 286 -0.55 19.20 -5.56
C ILE A 286 -1.41 17.94 -5.34
N PRO A 287 -2.22 17.86 -4.27
CA PRO A 287 -2.33 18.82 -3.17
C PRO A 287 -1.02 19.00 -2.40
N SER A 288 -0.82 20.16 -1.78
CA SER A 288 0.31 20.37 -0.86
C SER A 288 0.16 19.49 0.39
N ILE A 289 1.21 19.41 1.21
CA ILE A 289 1.14 18.69 2.50
C ILE A 289 -0.09 19.11 3.33
N ASP A 290 -0.40 20.41 3.37
CA ASP A 290 -1.50 20.98 4.16
C ASP A 290 -2.88 20.43 3.78
N ASN A 291 -3.06 20.01 2.52
CA ASN A 291 -4.34 19.58 1.98
C ASN A 291 -4.34 18.10 1.56
N SER A 292 -3.19 17.44 1.63
CA SER A 292 -3.07 16.04 1.27
C SER A 292 -3.73 15.13 2.31
N GLN A 293 -4.37 14.07 1.83
CA GLN A 293 -5.02 13.08 2.67
C GLN A 293 -4.00 12.38 3.59
N LYS A 294 -4.34 12.26 4.87
CA LYS A 294 -3.53 11.60 5.91
C LYS A 294 -4.15 10.32 6.44
N GLU A 295 -5.46 10.23 6.33
CA GLU A 295 -6.23 9.08 6.77
C GLU A 295 -6.88 8.43 5.55
N PHE A 296 -6.57 7.16 5.32
CA PHE A 296 -7.08 6.38 4.21
C PHE A 296 -8.02 5.29 4.71
N LYS A 297 -9.05 4.97 3.94
CA LYS A 297 -9.95 3.85 4.19
C LYS A 297 -9.57 2.67 3.32
N LEU A 298 -9.42 1.52 3.96
CA LEU A 298 -9.04 0.26 3.34
C LEU A 298 -10.11 -0.80 3.61
N LEU A 299 -10.60 -1.42 2.54
CA LEU A 299 -11.38 -2.66 2.63
C LEU A 299 -10.43 -3.85 2.42
N VAL A 300 -10.44 -4.81 3.36
CA VAL A 300 -9.66 -6.05 3.25
C VAL A 300 -10.60 -7.21 2.98
N ILE A 301 -10.37 -7.90 1.86
CA ILE A 301 -11.17 -9.03 1.41
C ILE A 301 -10.25 -10.24 1.23
N ILE A 302 -10.55 -11.31 1.97
CA ILE A 302 -9.87 -12.60 1.81
C ILE A 302 -10.52 -13.33 0.64
N ILE A 303 -9.72 -13.66 -0.38
CA ILE A 303 -10.16 -14.46 -1.52
C ILE A 303 -9.93 -15.93 -1.17
N THR A 304 -10.98 -16.74 -1.28
CA THR A 304 -10.97 -18.16 -0.91
C THR A 304 -11.93 -18.97 -1.78
N ASP A 305 -11.67 -20.26 -1.95
CA ASP A 305 -12.57 -21.22 -2.61
C ASP A 305 -13.43 -22.04 -1.63
N THR A 306 -13.13 -21.93 -0.34
CA THR A 306 -13.85 -22.59 0.76
C THR A 306 -14.10 -21.61 1.91
N PRO A 307 -15.16 -21.80 2.72
CA PRO A 307 -15.39 -20.95 3.88
C PRO A 307 -14.18 -20.98 4.84
N LEU A 308 -13.74 -19.79 5.26
CA LEU A 308 -12.63 -19.66 6.20
C LEU A 308 -12.96 -20.32 7.55
N SER A 309 -11.98 -21.03 8.10
CA SER A 309 -11.96 -21.52 9.46
C SER A 309 -11.80 -20.39 10.48
N ASP A 310 -12.11 -20.67 11.74
CA ASP A 310 -11.92 -19.72 12.84
C ASP A 310 -10.45 -19.25 12.94
N ASP A 311 -9.48 -20.13 12.69
CA ASP A 311 -8.05 -19.80 12.75
C ASP A 311 -7.63 -18.86 11.60
N GLU A 312 -8.14 -19.08 10.38
CA GLU A 312 -7.89 -18.20 9.24
C GLU A 312 -8.50 -16.81 9.45
N TRP A 313 -9.73 -16.75 9.97
CA TRP A 313 -10.36 -15.50 10.37
C TRP A 313 -9.55 -14.74 11.42
N ASN A 314 -9.08 -15.44 12.46
CA ASN A 314 -8.29 -14.83 13.53
C ASN A 314 -6.97 -14.26 12.99
N LYS A 315 -6.29 -14.96 12.07
CA LYS A 315 -5.06 -14.48 11.43
C LYS A 315 -5.32 -13.25 10.56
N ALA A 316 -6.31 -13.33 9.66
CA ALA A 316 -6.69 -12.22 8.79
C ALA A 316 -7.03 -10.96 9.60
N ASP A 317 -7.89 -11.10 10.61
CA ASP A 317 -8.33 -10.00 11.46
C ASP A 317 -7.17 -9.42 12.29
N ALA A 318 -6.27 -10.26 12.80
CA ALA A 318 -5.10 -9.81 13.55
C ALA A 318 -4.12 -9.01 12.67
N THR A 319 -3.85 -9.45 11.44
CA THR A 319 -2.97 -8.70 10.53
C THR A 319 -3.60 -7.37 10.09
N ALA A 320 -4.92 -7.31 9.93
CA ALA A 320 -5.64 -6.08 9.65
C ALA A 320 -5.62 -5.11 10.85
N GLU A 321 -5.88 -5.60 12.06
CA GLU A 321 -5.75 -4.81 13.28
C GLU A 321 -4.34 -4.26 13.45
N TRP A 322 -3.32 -5.10 13.22
CA TRP A 322 -1.92 -4.70 13.26
C TRP A 322 -1.61 -3.59 12.26
N PHE A 323 -1.97 -3.78 10.98
CA PHE A 323 -1.62 -2.84 9.92
C PHE A 323 -2.27 -1.47 10.10
N SER A 324 -3.46 -1.42 10.70
CA SER A 324 -4.21 -0.20 11.02
C SER A 324 -3.93 0.39 12.39
N HIS A 325 -3.07 -0.24 13.20
CA HIS A 325 -2.74 0.22 14.55
C HIS A 325 -2.09 1.61 14.50
N LYS A 326 -2.64 2.57 15.24
CA LYS A 326 -2.09 3.93 15.37
C LYS A 326 -1.12 4.03 16.55
N GLY A 327 0.00 3.33 16.46
CA GLY A 327 1.00 3.29 17.52
C GLY A 327 2.23 2.47 17.16
N ASP A 328 3.25 2.61 18.00
CA ASP A 328 4.41 1.71 18.01
C ASP A 328 4.02 0.43 18.78
N ASP A 329 4.16 -0.71 18.12
CA ASP A 329 3.81 -2.02 18.68
C ASP A 329 5.03 -2.80 19.21
N GLY A 330 6.23 -2.22 19.09
CA GLY A 330 7.51 -2.80 19.47
C GLY A 330 8.01 -3.91 18.56
N SER A 331 7.39 -4.09 17.38
CA SER A 331 7.80 -5.06 16.37
C SER A 331 9.04 -4.59 15.59
N ASN A 332 9.68 -5.52 14.88
CA ASN A 332 10.70 -5.19 13.87
C ASN A 332 10.08 -4.92 12.49
N LEU A 333 8.76 -5.10 12.36
CA LEU A 333 7.97 -4.76 11.19
C LEU A 333 7.23 -3.45 11.47
N TYR A 334 6.99 -2.66 10.44
CA TYR A 334 6.29 -1.39 10.54
C TYR A 334 4.84 -1.56 10.09
N ASN A 335 3.89 -1.18 10.94
CA ASN A 335 2.54 -0.89 10.47
C ASN A 335 2.51 0.44 9.69
N PHE A 336 1.38 0.80 9.07
CA PHE A 336 1.32 2.01 8.24
C PHE A 336 1.56 3.31 9.03
N TRP A 337 1.14 3.35 10.30
CA TRP A 337 1.37 4.51 11.16
C TRP A 337 2.86 4.70 11.45
N GLU A 338 3.54 3.64 11.87
CA GLU A 338 4.98 3.67 12.16
C GLU A 338 5.80 3.97 10.90
N ALA A 339 5.49 3.32 9.77
CA ALA A 339 6.18 3.52 8.50
C ALA A 339 6.09 4.96 8.00
N THR A 340 5.05 5.69 8.41
CA THR A 340 4.85 7.10 8.07
C THR A 340 5.28 8.07 9.18
N ASN A 341 6.06 7.61 10.16
CA ASN A 341 6.51 8.39 11.31
C ASN A 341 5.33 9.01 12.12
N GLY A 342 4.20 8.30 12.17
CA GLY A 342 3.00 8.73 12.87
C GLY A 342 2.23 9.87 12.21
N ILE A 343 2.41 10.06 10.89
CA ILE A 343 1.73 11.11 10.13
C ILE A 343 0.48 10.57 9.43
N GLY A 344 0.62 9.41 8.79
CA GLY A 344 -0.46 8.75 8.06
C GLY A 344 -1.15 7.68 8.90
N SER A 345 -2.42 7.42 8.62
CA SER A 345 -3.15 6.31 9.22
C SER A 345 -4.07 5.60 8.21
N ILE A 346 -4.30 4.32 8.42
CA ILE A 346 -5.31 3.54 7.70
C ILE A 346 -6.44 3.19 8.67
N ILE A 347 -7.68 3.35 8.21
CA ILE A 347 -8.87 2.79 8.84
C ILE A 347 -9.26 1.57 8.02
N ILE A 348 -9.31 0.42 8.68
CA ILE A 348 -9.85 -0.81 8.08
C ILE A 348 -11.24 -1.04 8.65
N GLU A 349 -12.23 -1.09 7.76
CA GLU A 349 -13.63 -1.36 8.11
C GLU A 349 -14.35 -2.03 6.94
N ASN A 350 -15.37 -2.83 7.25
CA ASN A 350 -16.36 -3.31 6.28
C ASN A 350 -17.47 -2.27 6.02
#